data_AF-A0A1U7DI75-F1
#
_entry.id   AF-A0A1U7DI75-F1
#
_cell.length_a   1.000
_cell.length_b   1.000
_cell.length_c   1.000
_cell.angle_alpha   90.00
_cell.angle_beta   90.00
_cell.angle_gamma   90.00
#
_symmetry.space_group_name_H-M   'P 1'
#
loop_
_entity.id
_entity.type
_entity.pdbx_description
1 polymer ?
#
loop_
_entity_poly.entity_id
_entity_poly.type
_entity_poly.pdbx_seq_one_letter_code
_entity_poly.pdbx_strand_id
1 'polypeptide(L)'
;MKILNAAVRRARRDRDFGRVEAEVTVLLRDTPHSPPRVETIRTSVPTKSPRSDLSLRERLIEDATSLVVLFNSTQRKKPLRTAA
;
A
#
# COMPACT_ATOMS: atom_id res chain seq x y z
N MET A 1 -13.90 -4.35 -1.66
CA MET A 1 -12.97 -3.37 -1.06
C MET A 1 -12.79 -2.24 -2.06
N LYS A 2 -12.88 -0.99 -1.62
CA LYS A 2 -12.71 0.22 -2.43
C LYS A 2 -11.69 1.13 -1.75
N ILE A 3 -10.68 1.56 -2.50
CA ILE A 3 -9.76 2.61 -2.05
C ILE A 3 -10.46 3.96 -2.28
N LEU A 4 -10.49 4.79 -1.24
CA LEU A 4 -11.10 6.12 -1.30
C LEU A 4 -10.05 7.21 -1.46
N ASN A 5 -8.89 7.05 -0.83
CA ASN A 5 -7.77 7.98 -0.93
C ASN A 5 -6.46 7.28 -0.55
N ALA A 6 -5.33 7.82 -1.02
CA ALA A 6 -4.00 7.39 -0.60
C ALA A 6 -3.03 8.59 -0.57
N ALA A 7 -2.19 8.64 0.45
CA ALA A 7 -1.24 9.72 0.65
C ALA A 7 0.09 9.21 1.19
N VAL A 8 1.19 9.67 0.58
CA VAL A 8 2.54 9.46 1.10
C VAL A 8 2.72 10.32 2.34
N ARG A 9 3.07 9.70 3.48
CA ARG A 9 3.37 10.44 4.72
C ARG A 9 4.85 10.77 4.84
N ARG A 10 5.69 9.78 4.57
CA ARG A 10 7.15 9.88 4.67
C ARG A 10 7.75 9.11 3.53
N ALA A 11 8.84 9.62 2.97
CA ALA A 11 9.61 8.91 1.97
C ALA A 11 11.10 9.09 2.26
N ARG A 12 11.87 8.03 2.04
CA ARG A 12 13.33 8.04 2.13
C ARG A 12 13.90 7.39 0.89
N ARG A 13 14.93 8.01 0.33
CA ARG A 13 15.70 7.41 -0.75
C ARG A 13 16.77 6.50 -0.15
N ASP A 14 16.76 5.26 -0.60
CA ASP A 14 17.84 4.31 -0.41
C ASP A 14 18.80 4.41 -1.61
N ARG A 15 19.98 4.96 -1.37
CA ARG A 15 20.97 5.22 -2.43
C ARG A 15 21.69 3.95 -2.84
N ASP A 16 21.89 3.02 -1.92
CA ASP A 16 22.70 1.82 -2.13
C ASP A 16 21.96 0.85 -3.07
N PHE A 17 20.64 0.77 -2.91
CA PHE A 17 19.78 -0.06 -3.76
C PHE A 17 19.09 0.72 -4.89
N GLY A 18 19.29 2.04 -4.96
CA GLY A 18 18.64 2.88 -5.97
C GLY A 18 17.11 2.90 -5.86
N ARG A 19 16.56 2.76 -4.65
CA ARG A 19 15.12 2.68 -4.39
C ARG A 19 14.63 3.87 -3.56
N VAL A 20 13.31 4.02 -3.52
CA VAL A 20 12.64 4.94 -2.61
C VAL A 20 11.65 4.13 -1.80
N GLU A 21 11.83 4.18 -0.48
CA GLU A 21 10.92 3.62 0.49
C GLU A 21 9.96 4.70 0.95
N ALA A 22 8.70 4.34 1.14
CA ALA A 22 7.71 5.27 1.66
C ALA A 22 6.74 4.60 2.61
N GLU A 23 6.29 5.39 3.57
CA GLU A 23 5.11 5.11 4.37
C GLU A 23 3.91 5.79 3.70
N VAL A 24 2.93 4.98 3.32
CA VAL A 24 1.72 5.43 2.63
C VAL A 24 0.52 5.12 3.52
N THR A 25 -0.33 6.12 3.69
CA THR A 25 -1.63 5.97 4.34
C THR A 25 -2.70 5.78 3.29
N VAL A 26 -3.49 4.73 3.43
CA VAL A 26 -4.54 4.35 2.50
C VAL A 26 -5.87 4.38 3.26
N LEU A 27 -6.80 5.20 2.79
CA LEU A 27 -8.18 5.21 3.24
C LEU A 27 -8.97 4.23 2.37
N LEU A 28 -9.54 3.21 3.00
CA LEU A 28 -10.28 2.17 2.29
C LEU A 28 -11.62 1.87 2.96
N ARG A 29 -12.50 1.24 2.20
CA ARG A 29 -13.80 0.75 2.65
C ARG A 29 -14.01 -0.67 2.15
N ASP A 30 -14.33 -1.61 3.03
CA ASP A 30 -14.47 -3.02 2.65
C ASP A 30 -15.75 -3.29 1.87
N THR A 31 -16.88 -2.87 2.44
CA THR A 31 -18.24 -2.96 1.87
C THR A 31 -18.93 -1.60 1.97
N PRO A 32 -19.94 -1.30 1.12
CA PRO A 32 -20.61 0.01 1.13
C PRO A 32 -21.16 0.44 2.51
N HIS A 33 -21.58 -0.54 3.32
CA HIS A 33 -22.16 -0.35 4.65
C HIS A 33 -21.14 -0.35 5.80
N SER A 34 -19.88 -0.68 5.54
CA SER A 34 -18.81 -0.60 6.54
C SER A 34 -18.24 0.81 6.65
N PRO A 35 -17.87 1.28 7.85
CA PRO A 35 -17.16 2.55 7.99
C PRO A 35 -15.80 2.47 7.27
N PRO A 36 -15.34 3.55 6.62
CA PRO A 36 -13.98 3.63 6.11
C PRO A 36 -12.96 3.41 7.23
N ARG A 37 -11.87 2.72 6.93
CA ARG A 37 -10.70 2.61 7.81
C ARG A 37 -9.44 3.10 7.12
N VAL A 38 -8.47 3.47 7.96
CA VAL A 38 -7.16 3.91 7.53
C VAL A 38 -6.17 2.80 7.79
N GLU A 39 -5.40 2.43 6.77
CA GLU A 39 -4.26 1.52 6.88
C GLU A 39 -2.98 2.26 6.52
N THR A 40 -1.91 2.01 7.27
CA THR A 40 -0.58 2.55 6.99
C THR A 40 0.32 1.41 6.57
N ILE A 41 0.94 1.55 5.41
CA ILE A 41 1.77 0.51 4.81
C ILE A 41 3.11 1.08 4.36
N ARG A 42 4.15 0.25 4.44
CA ARG A 42 5.46 0.55 3.86
C ARG A 42 5.57 -0.08 2.48
N THR A 43 6.05 0.69 1.53
CA THR A 43 6.30 0.30 0.14
C THR A 43 7.71 0.72 -0.26
N SER A 44 8.27 0.07 -1.28
CA SER A 44 9.55 0.44 -1.86
C SER A 44 9.55 0.23 -3.36
N VAL A 45 9.80 1.29 -4.12
CA VAL A 45 9.86 1.23 -5.59
C VAL A 45 11.25 1.68 -6.09
N PRO A 46 11.70 1.20 -7.26
CA PRO A 46 12.90 1.73 -7.90
C PRO A 46 12.79 3.25 -8.14
N THR A 47 13.90 3.98 -7.96
CA THR A 47 13.95 5.43 -8.21
C THR A 47 13.64 5.74 -9.68
N LYS A 48 14.18 4.92 -10.59
CA LYS A 48 13.94 4.99 -12.02
C LYS A 48 13.25 3.70 -12.46
N SER A 49 12.19 3.82 -13.23
CA SER A 49 11.55 2.68 -13.89
C SER A 49 11.41 3.03 -15.36
N PRO A 50 12.21 2.42 -16.27
CA PRO A 50 12.08 2.66 -17.70
C PRO A 50 10.81 2.04 -18.32
N ARG A 51 10.02 1.32 -17.52
CA ARG A 51 8.80 0.62 -17.93
C ARG A 51 7.52 1.30 -17.47
N SER A 52 7.63 2.51 -16.90
CA SER A 52 6.48 3.21 -16.31
C SER A 52 6.62 4.70 -16.52
N ASP A 53 5.59 5.28 -17.13
CA ASP A 53 5.46 6.73 -17.33
C ASP A 53 4.92 7.42 -16.07
N LEU A 54 4.62 6.66 -15.01
CA LEU A 54 4.13 7.19 -13.76
C LEU A 54 5.24 7.91 -12.99
N SER A 55 4.86 9.01 -12.35
CA SER A 55 5.70 9.69 -11.39
C SER A 55 6.06 8.78 -10.22
N LEU A 56 7.19 9.06 -9.56
CA LEU A 56 7.61 8.30 -8.39
C LEU A 56 6.52 8.21 -7.32
N ARG A 57 5.76 9.30 -7.12
CA ARG A 57 4.66 9.36 -6.15
C ARG A 57 3.53 8.41 -6.51
N GLU A 58 3.13 8.39 -7.78
CA GLU A 58 2.07 7.51 -8.28
C GLU A 58 2.47 6.04 -8.13
N ARG A 59 3.71 5.69 -8.48
CA ARG A 59 4.21 4.31 -8.32
C ARG A 59 4.21 3.86 -6.86
N LEU A 60 4.58 4.74 -5.93
CA LEU A 60 4.51 4.44 -4.49
C LEU A 60 3.06 4.22 -4.03
N ILE A 61 2.12 5.04 -4.51
CA ILE A 61 0.70 4.89 -4.18
C ILE A 61 0.12 3.61 -4.78
N GLU A 62 0.45 3.31 -6.04
CA GLU A 62 0.02 2.09 -6.74
C GLU A 62 0.54 0.83 -6.05
N ASP A 63 1.84 0.78 -5.71
CA ASP A 63 2.42 -0.36 -5.01
C ASP A 63 1.80 -0.52 -3.61
N ALA A 64 1.68 0.57 -2.84
CA ALA A 64 1.05 0.54 -1.53
C ALA A 64 -0.40 0.06 -1.57
N THR A 65 -1.20 0.54 -2.52
CA THR A 65 -2.60 0.11 -2.68
C THR A 65 -2.70 -1.35 -3.10
N SER A 66 -1.80 -1.80 -3.99
CA SER A 66 -1.72 -3.21 -4.39
C SER A 66 -1.38 -4.12 -3.21
N LEU A 67 -0.42 -3.71 -2.36
CA LEU A 67 -0.07 -4.45 -1.15
C LEU A 67 -1.22 -4.50 -0.14
N VAL A 68 -1.94 -3.40 0.06
CA VAL A 68 -3.14 -3.35 0.93
C VAL A 68 -4.22 -4.32 0.44
N VAL A 69 -4.50 -4.33 -0.87
CA VAL A 69 -5.45 -5.29 -1.48
C VAL A 69 -5.00 -6.73 -1.23
N LEU A 70 -3.73 -7.01 -1.46
CA LEU A 70 -3.16 -8.34 -1.27
C LEU A 70 -3.26 -8.79 0.19
N PHE A 71 -2.81 -7.99 1.15
CA PHE A 71 -2.86 -8.32 2.57
C PHE A 71 -4.29 -8.54 3.06
N ASN A 72 -5.22 -7.67 2.67
CA ASN A 72 -6.63 -7.83 3.04
C ASN A 72 -7.25 -9.11 2.43
N SER A 73 -6.88 -9.45 1.18
CA SER A 73 -7.33 -10.71 0.56
C SER A 73 -6.75 -11.96 1.26
N THR A 74 -5.54 -11.85 1.80
CA THR A 74 -4.83 -12.95 2.46
C THR A 74 -5.33 -13.16 3.89
N GLN A 75 -5.59 -12.08 4.63
CA GLN A 75 -6.12 -12.17 5.99
C GLN A 75 -7.55 -12.74 6.02
N ARG A 76 -8.40 -12.38 5.05
CA ARG A 76 -9.74 -12.97 4.92
C ARG A 76 -9.74 -14.49 4.70
N LYS A 77 -8.65 -15.05 4.14
CA LYS A 77 -8.52 -16.49 3.88
C LYS A 77 -7.97 -17.29 5.06
N LYS A 78 -7.34 -16.65 6.05
CA LYS A 78 -6.91 -17.32 7.28
C LYS A 78 -8.04 -17.22 8.31
N PRO A 79 -8.81 -18.29 8.59
CA PRO A 79 -9.54 -18.33 9.85
C PRO A 79 -8.48 -18.24 10.95
N LEU A 80 -8.64 -17.26 11.85
CA LEU A 80 -7.87 -17.20 13.08
C LEU A 80 -8.04 -18.57 13.76
N ARG A 81 -7.00 -19.40 13.76
CA ARG A 81 -6.96 -20.55 14.66
C ARG A 81 -6.91 -19.94 16.04
N THR A 82 -8.05 -19.94 16.72
CA THR A 82 -8.12 -19.69 18.16
C THR A 82 -7.17 -20.70 18.79
N ALA A 83 -6.08 -20.21 19.38
CA ALA A 83 -5.26 -21.04 20.24
C ALA A 83 -6.15 -21.39 21.45
N ALA A 84 -6.42 -22.70 21.61
CA ALA A 84 -7.09 -23.27 22.77
C ALA A 84 -6.09 -23.49 23.89
#